data_AF-A0AAW0KYE1-F1
#
_entry.id   AF-A0AAW0KYE1-F1
#
_cell.length_a   1.000
_cell.length_b   1.000
_cell.length_c   1.000
_cell.angle_alpha   90.00
_cell.angle_beta   90.00
_cell.angle_gamma   90.00
#
_symmetry.space_group_name_H-M   'P 1'
#
loop_
_entity.id
_entity.type
_entity.pdbx_description
1 polymer ?
#
loop_
_entity_poly.entity_id
_entity_poly.type
_entity_poly.pdbx_seq_one_letter_code
_entity_poly.pdbx_strand_id
1 'polypeptide(L)' 'MMSLSVYSLAACADCEQSNIKTKHAFTGLQVTIYCKLENGHFKTRGVGKLDEEGKFKVSVHHKIVKDGKLNEECYA' A
#
# COMPACT_ATOMS: atom_id res chain seq x y z
N MET A 1 -12.47 -1.96 18.06
CA MET A 1 -11.46 -1.09 17.43
C MET A 1 -11.84 -0.92 15.96
N MET A 2 -11.88 0.31 15.45
CA MET A 2 -12.22 0.58 14.04
C MET A 2 -10.92 0.78 13.24
N SER A 3 -10.75 0.03 12.14
CA SER A 3 -9.56 0.05 11.28
C SER A 3 -9.94 0.43 9.86
N LEU A 4 -9.17 1.31 9.23
CA LEU A 4 -9.29 1.59 7.80
C LEU A 4 -8.46 0.55 7.03
N SER A 5 -8.97 0.06 5.90
CA SER A 5 -8.24 -0.86 5.02
C SER A 5 -8.12 -0.27 3.62
N VAL A 6 -6.91 -0.31 3.08
CA VAL A 6 -6.61 0.03 1.67
C VAL A 6 -6.50 -1.27 0.90
N TYR A 7 -7.20 -1.35 -0.23
CA TYR A 7 -7.16 -2.48 -1.16
C TYR A 7 -6.64 -1.99 -2.50
N SER A 8 -5.71 -2.72 -3.11
CA SER A 8 -5.15 -2.35 -4.41
C SER A 8 -4.55 -3.56 -5.12
N LEU A 9 -4.16 -3.36 -6.38
CA LEU A 9 -3.54 -4.32 -7.28
C LEU A 9 -2.27 -3.69 -7.87
N ALA A 10 -1.13 -4.33 -7.67
CA ALA A 10 0.11 -3.98 -8.35
C ALA A 10 0.25 -4.80 -9.63
N ALA A 11 0.79 -4.16 -10.67
CA ALA A 11 1.10 -4.80 -11.95
C ALA A 11 2.61 -4.77 -12.19
N CYS A 12 3.13 -5.81 -12.81
CA CYS A 12 4.50 -5.85 -13.33
C CYS A 12 4.48 -5.38 -14.79
N ALA A 13 5.18 -4.29 -15.09
CA ALA A 13 5.07 -3.61 -16.38
C ALA A 13 5.66 -4.40 -17.55
N ASP A 14 6.67 -5.24 -17.29
CA ASP A 14 7.51 -5.89 -18.30
C ASP A 14 7.62 -7.41 -18.10
N CYS A 15 6.88 -7.98 -17.15
CA CYS A 15 6.96 -9.42 -16.86
C CYS A 15 6.66 -10.30 -18.08
N GLU A 16 5.70 -9.92 -18.91
CA GLU A 16 5.35 -10.65 -20.14
C GLU A 16 6.52 -10.62 -21.14
N GLN A 17 7.12 -9.45 -21.34
CA GLN A 17 8.26 -9.26 -22.26
C GLN A 17 9.51 -9.99 -21.79
N SER A 18 9.70 -10.06 -20.47
CA SER A 18 10.85 -10.69 -19.82
C SER A 18 10.64 -12.18 -19.50
N ASN A 19 9.50 -12.76 -19.89
CA ASN A 19 9.13 -14.16 -19.60
C ASN A 19 9.17 -14.51 -18.10
N ILE A 20 8.79 -13.54 -17.26
CA ILE A 20 8.72 -13.65 -15.80
C ILE A 20 7.27 -13.95 -15.41
N LYS A 21 7.06 -14.99 -14.59
CA LYS A 21 5.74 -15.24 -14.00
C LYS A 21 5.45 -14.18 -12.94
N THR A 22 4.25 -13.59 -12.98
CA THR A 22 3.77 -12.57 -12.03
C THR A 22 4.06 -12.90 -10.56
N LYS A 23 3.78 -14.13 -10.13
CA LYS A 23 4.05 -14.58 -8.76
C LYS A 23 5.51 -14.43 -8.32
N HIS A 24 6.46 -14.59 -9.23
CA HIS A 24 7.88 -14.45 -8.95
C HIS A 24 8.28 -12.99 -8.82
N ALA A 25 7.66 -12.10 -9.62
CA ALA A 25 7.90 -10.66 -9.52
C ALA A 25 7.49 -10.08 -8.16
N PHE A 26 6.45 -10.63 -7.54
CA PHE A 26 5.93 -10.13 -6.26
C PHE A 26 6.45 -10.87 -5.02
N THR A 27 7.20 -11.97 -5.20
CA THR A 27 7.73 -12.74 -4.07
C THR A 27 8.66 -11.87 -3.21
N GLY A 28 8.27 -11.66 -1.95
CA GLY A 28 9.07 -10.89 -0.98
C GLY A 28 8.85 -9.36 -1.02
N LEU A 29 8.08 -8.85 -1.98
CA LEU A 29 7.74 -7.43 -2.04
C LEU A 29 6.69 -7.04 -0.99
N GLN A 30 6.80 -5.81 -0.51
CA GLN A 30 5.89 -5.20 0.45
C GLN A 30 5.53 -3.80 -0.01
N VAL A 31 4.28 -3.40 0.26
CA VAL A 31 3.78 -2.04 0.07
C VAL A 31 3.74 -1.36 1.42
N THR A 32 4.17 -0.10 1.45
CA THR A 32 4.10 0.72 2.65
C THR A 32 3.22 1.93 2.38
N ILE A 33 2.17 2.10 3.18
CA ILE A 33 1.41 3.34 3.17
C ILE A 33 2.15 4.37 4.01
N TYR A 34 2.65 5.41 3.36
CA TYR A 34 3.40 6.50 3.98
C TYR A 34 2.63 7.80 3.85
N CYS A 35 2.45 8.52 4.95
CA CYS A 35 1.74 9.79 4.94
C CYS A 35 2.63 10.94 5.38
N LYS A 36 2.48 12.08 4.71
CA LYS A 36 3.09 13.34 5.04
C LYS A 36 2.32 14.00 6.19
N LEU A 37 3.04 14.32 7.25
CA LEU A 37 2.56 15.04 8.41
C LEU A 37 2.54 16.55 8.12
N GLU A 38 1.84 17.31 8.97
CA GLU A 38 1.78 18.78 8.87
C GLU A 38 3.17 19.45 8.93
N ASN A 39 4.12 18.84 9.66
CA ASN A 39 5.50 19.32 9.74
C ASN A 39 6.36 18.95 8.50
N GLY A 40 5.75 18.37 7.46
CA GLY A 40 6.41 17.96 6.22
C GLY A 40 7.15 16.63 6.31
N HIS A 41 7.29 16.03 7.49
CA HIS A 41 7.94 14.73 7.64
C HIS A 41 6.98 13.60 7.25
N PHE A 42 7.56 12.46 6.89
CA PHE A 42 6.81 11.29 6.47
C PHE A 42 6.75 10.26 7.60
N LYS A 43 5.60 9.60 7.75
CA LYS A 43 5.39 8.51 8.70
C LYS A 43 4.70 7.31 8.06
N THR A 44 5.21 6.11 8.35
CA THR A 44 4.56 4.85 7.99
C THR A 44 3.25 4.69 8.75
N ARG A 45 2.16 4.45 8.02
CA ARG A 45 0.82 4.19 8.56
C ARG A 45 0.40 2.74 8.46
N GLY A 46 0.99 1.97 7.57
CA GLY A 46 0.79 0.54 7.47
C GLY A 46 1.73 -0.11 6.46
N VAL A 47 1.90 -1.41 6.59
CA VAL A 47 2.69 -2.25 5.68
C VAL A 47 1.84 -3.45 5.31
N GLY A 48 1.91 -3.88 4.06
CA GLY A 48 1.18 -5.04 3.54
C GLY A 48 2.03 -5.81 2.54
N LYS A 49 1.81 -7.12 2.48
CA LYS A 49 2.43 -7.98 1.47
C LYS A 49 1.53 -8.06 0.26
N LEU A 50 2.15 -8.19 -0.90
CA LEU A 50 1.44 -8.56 -2.12
C LEU A 50 1.24 -10.09 -2.13
N ASP A 51 0.11 -10.53 -2.65
CA ASP A 51 -0.10 -11.93 -2.99
C ASP A 51 0.48 -12.28 -4.38
N GLU A 52 0.30 -13.52 -4.81
CA GLU A 52 0.84 -14.03 -6.08
C GLU A 52 0.25 -13.32 -7.32
N GLU A 53 -0.88 -12.64 -7.18
CA GLU A 53 -1.55 -11.87 -8.22
C GLU A 53 -1.25 -10.38 -8.13
N GLY A 54 -0.47 -9.94 -7.13
CA GLY A 54 -0.14 -8.54 -6.88
C GLY A 54 -1.20 -7.79 -6.09
N LYS A 55 -2.22 -8.47 -5.53
CA LYS A 55 -3.21 -7.83 -4.68
C LYS A 55 -2.63 -7.63 -3.30
N PHE A 56 -3.01 -6.53 -2.65
CA PHE A 56 -2.65 -6.30 -1.26
C PHE A 56 -3.76 -5.62 -0.48
N LYS A 57 -3.76 -5.89 0.83
CA LYS A 57 -4.59 -5.23 1.83
C LYS A 57 -3.69 -4.66 2.91
N VAL A 58 -3.71 -3.34 3.09
CA VAL A 58 -3.01 -2.67 4.19
C VAL A 58 -4.02 -2.15 5.18
N SER A 59 -3.90 -2.58 6.43
CA SER A 59 -4.63 -1.96 7.54
C SER A 59 -3.86 -0.75 8.05
N VAL A 60 -4.55 0.38 8.14
CA VAL A 60 -4.02 1.64 8.66
C VAL A 60 -4.91 2.15 9.79
N HIS A 61 -4.32 2.93 10.69
CA HIS A 61 -5.05 3.46 11.84
C HIS A 61 -6.10 4.49 11.38
N HIS A 62 -7.33 4.40 11.90
CA HIS A 62 -8.42 5.35 11.56
C HIS A 62 -8.12 6.83 11.86
N LYS A 63 -7.02 7.13 12.58
CA LYS A 63 -6.61 8.51 12.92
C LYS A 63 -6.20 9.32 11.69
N ILE A 64 -5.94 8.66 10.56
CA ILE A 64 -5.68 9.31 9.28
C ILE A 64 -6.96 9.74 8.55
N VAL A 65 -8.14 9.50 9.17
CA VAL A 65 -9.44 9.93 8.66
C VAL A 65 -10.08 10.87 9.67
N LYS A 66 -10.50 12.04 9.21
CA LYS A 66 -11.29 13.01 9.96
C LYS A 66 -12.48 13.43 9.11
N ASP A 67 -13.69 13.36 9.68
CA ASP A 67 -14.93 13.74 8.99
C ASP A 67 -15.15 13.01 7.65
N GLY A 68 -14.75 11.72 7.61
CA GLY A 68 -14.87 10.88 6.41
C GLY A 68 -13.83 11.18 5.30
N LYS A 69 -12.90 12.10 5.53
CA LYS A 69 -11.82 12.45 4.60
C LYS A 69 -10.45 12.14 5.19
N LEU A 70 -9.46 11.92 4.32
CA LEU A 70 -8.08 11.84 4.78
C LEU A 70 -7.64 13.21 5.31
N ASN A 71 -7.01 13.23 6.48
CA ASN A 71 -6.42 14.43 7.08
C ASN A 71 -4.90 14.53 6.90
N GLU A 72 -4.30 13.55 6.24
CA GLU A 72 -2.87 13.49 5.88
C GLU A 72 -2.75 13.15 4.39
N GLU A 73 -1.73 13.67 3.71
CA GLU A 73 -1.42 13.28 2.33
C GLU A 73 -0.69 11.93 2.34
N CYS A 74 -1.31 10.89 1.79
CA CYS A 74 -0.81 9.51 1.87
C CYS A 74 -0.45 8.95 0.49
N TYR A 75 0.58 8.10 0.47
CA TYR A 75 1.17 7.46 -0.71
C TYR A 75 1.43 5.98 -0.43
N ALA A 76 1.49 5.17 -1.49
CA ALA A 76 1.76 3.73 -1.47
C ALA A 76 3.03 3.41 -2.25
#